data_AF-A0A4C2A045-F1
#
_entry.id   AF-A0A4C2A045-F1
#
_cell.length_a   1.000
_cell.length_b   1.000
_cell.length_c   1.000
_cell.angle_alpha   90.00
_cell.angle_beta   90.00
_cell.angle_gamma   90.00
#
_symmetry.space_group_name_H-M   'P 1'
#
loop_
_entity.id
_entity.type
_entity.pdbx_description
1 polymer ?
#
loop_
_entity_poly.entity_id
_entity_poly.type
_entity_poly.pdbx_seq_one_letter_code
_entity_poly.pdbx_strand_id
1 'polypeptide(L)'
;MYTAASVTQYFTELELPIIAKFMKDASKRFFDIAGSHSNALLRSAVDYEPPHRYHFIRRLWDVFTDPSDALTAAVDSLMEGNDTYD
;
A
#
# COMPACT_ATOMS: atom_id res chain seq x y z
N MET A 1 -19.12 18.38 28.49
CA MET A 1 -17.70 18.42 28.09
C MET A 1 -17.27 16.97 27.86
N TYR A 2 -17.03 16.59 26.61
CA TYR A 2 -16.50 15.26 26.30
C TYR A 2 -15.01 15.21 26.65
N THR A 3 -14.60 14.20 27.41
CA THR A 3 -13.21 14.01 27.83
C THR A 3 -12.38 13.42 26.69
N ALA A 4 -11.06 13.63 26.68
CA ALA A 4 -10.17 13.13 25.62
C ALA A 4 -10.27 11.60 25.39
N ALA A 5 -10.60 10.84 26.43
CA ALA A 5 -10.86 9.40 26.35
C ALA A 5 -12.14 9.07 25.56
N SER A 6 -13.20 9.87 25.68
CA SER A 6 -14.43 9.66 24.91
C SER A 6 -14.22 9.96 23.43
N VAL A 7 -13.54 11.04 23.06
CA VAL A 7 -13.27 11.42 21.66
C VAL A 7 -12.38 10.39 20.96
N THR A 8 -11.34 9.90 21.63
CA THR A 8 -10.45 8.86 21.08
C THR A 8 -11.16 7.53 20.90
N GLN A 9 -12.03 7.14 21.84
CA GLN A 9 -12.82 5.92 21.72
C GLN A 9 -13.84 5.98 20.57
N TYR A 10 -14.53 7.12 20.39
CA TYR A 10 -15.42 7.32 19.23
C TYR A 10 -14.65 7.29 17.89
N PHE A 11 -13.46 7.88 17.83
CA PHE A 11 -12.62 7.87 16.63
C PHE A 11 -12.20 6.45 16.24
N THR A 12 -11.77 5.64 17.21
CA THR A 12 -11.39 4.24 16.96
C THR A 12 -12.59 3.35 16.58
N GLU A 13 -13.78 3.61 17.12
CA GLU A 13 -14.97 2.79 16.89
C GLU A 13 -15.69 3.14 15.58
N LEU A 14 -15.71 4.41 15.17
CA LEU A 14 -16.43 4.83 13.96
C LEU A 14 -15.52 4.96 12.74
N GLU A 15 -14.33 5.55 12.87
CA GLU A 15 -13.52 5.89 11.71
C GLU A 15 -12.65 4.73 11.23
N LEU A 16 -12.09 3.93 12.14
CA LEU A 16 -11.27 2.77 11.74
C LEU A 16 -12.06 1.72 10.95
N PRO A 17 -13.31 1.35 11.30
CA PRO A 17 -14.07 0.41 10.48
C PRO A 17 -14.43 0.97 9.10
N ILE A 18 -14.67 2.28 9.00
CA ILE A 18 -14.97 2.95 7.73
C ILE A 18 -13.72 2.97 6.84
N ILE A 19 -12.56 3.34 7.40
CA ILE A 19 -11.28 3.34 6.69
C ILE A 19 -10.90 1.91 6.28
N ALA A 20 -11.05 0.93 7.16
CA ALA A 20 -10.76 -0.47 6.86
C ALA A 20 -11.65 -1.00 5.71
N LYS A 21 -12.94 -0.64 5.71
CA LYS A 21 -13.85 -1.00 4.62
C LYS A 21 -13.43 -0.33 3.30
N PHE A 22 -13.17 0.97 3.33
CA PHE A 22 -12.70 1.70 2.15
C PHE A 22 -11.39 1.12 1.60
N MET A 23 -10.41 0.87 2.47
CA MET A 23 -9.13 0.28 2.08
C MET A 23 -9.32 -1.12 1.49
N LYS A 24 -10.17 -1.95 2.08
CA LYS A 24 -10.47 -3.28 1.54
C LYS A 24 -11.08 -3.20 0.14
N ASP A 25 -12.06 -2.32 -0.06
CA ASP A 25 -12.73 -2.14 -1.34
C ASP A 25 -11.79 -1.54 -2.41
N ALA A 26 -10.95 -0.58 -2.02
CA ALA A 26 -9.94 0.02 -2.87
C ALA A 26 -8.84 -0.98 -3.27
N SER A 27 -8.30 -1.72 -2.30
CA SER A 27 -7.31 -2.79 -2.54
C SER A 27 -7.87 -3.87 -3.45
N LYS A 28 -9.13 -4.28 -3.27
CA LYS A 28 -9.78 -5.24 -4.17
C LYS A 28 -9.77 -4.74 -5.62
N ARG A 29 -10.24 -3.51 -5.85
CA ARG A 29 -10.23 -2.91 -7.20
C ARG A 29 -8.83 -2.85 -7.81
N PHE A 30 -7.82 -2.54 -7.01
CA PHE A 30 -6.43 -2.52 -7.45
C PHE A 30 -5.96 -3.90 -7.91
N PHE A 31 -6.19 -4.95 -7.11
CA PHE A 31 -5.79 -6.31 -7.46
C PHE A 31 -6.59 -6.89 -8.64
N ASP A 32 -7.88 -6.56 -8.76
CA ASP A 32 -8.70 -6.95 -9.92
C ASP A 32 -8.13 -6.37 -11.24
N ILE A 33 -7.67 -5.12 -11.22
CA ILE A 33 -7.00 -4.48 -12.36
C ILE A 33 -5.63 -5.12 -12.61
N ALA A 34 -4.82 -5.31 -11.57
CA ALA A 34 -3.49 -5.90 -11.69
C ALA A 34 -3.52 -7.32 -12.27
N GLY A 35 -4.52 -8.13 -11.90
CA GLY A 35 -4.69 -9.50 -12.39
C GLY A 35 -5.03 -9.58 -13.89
N SER A 36 -5.65 -8.53 -14.45
CA SER A 36 -5.97 -8.43 -15.88
C SER A 36 -4.90 -7.70 -16.70
N HIS A 37 -3.84 -7.20 -16.05
CA HIS A 37 -2.81 -6.42 -16.72
C HIS A 37 -1.90 -7.31 -17.60
N SER A 38 -1.44 -6.75 -18.72
CA SER A 38 -0.45 -7.37 -19.62
C SER A 38 0.95 -7.51 -19.00
N ASN A 39 1.23 -6.83 -17.89
CA ASN A 39 2.53 -6.84 -17.25
C ASN A 39 2.58 -8.02 -16.26
N ALA A 40 3.45 -8.97 -16.55
CA ALA A 40 3.61 -10.20 -15.76
C ALA A 40 3.97 -9.92 -14.29
N LEU A 41 4.68 -8.83 -14.00
CA LEU A 41 5.04 -8.46 -12.62
C LEU A 41 3.80 -8.07 -11.80
N LEU A 42 2.94 -7.23 -12.36
CA LEU A 42 1.69 -6.80 -11.71
C LEU A 42 0.74 -7.99 -11.49
N ARG A 43 0.68 -8.89 -12.47
CA ARG A 43 -0.10 -10.11 -12.36
C ARG A 43 0.44 -11.06 -11.27
N SER A 44 1.77 -11.20 -11.17
CA SER A 44 2.41 -12.03 -10.13
C SER A 44 2.22 -11.49 -8.70
N ALA A 45 2.02 -10.17 -8.55
CA ALA A 45 1.76 -9.55 -7.25
C ALA A 45 0.40 -9.94 -6.66
N VAL A 46 -0.57 -10.33 -7.49
CA VAL A 46 -1.89 -10.81 -7.05
C VAL A 46 -1.80 -12.17 -6.37
N ASP A 47 -0.90 -13.04 -6.86
CA ASP A 47 -0.66 -14.39 -6.35
C ASP A 47 0.43 -14.44 -5.26
N TYR A 48 0.98 -13.28 -4.88
CA TYR A 48 2.07 -13.22 -3.91
C TYR A 48 1.57 -13.55 -2.50
N GLU A 49 2.00 -14.70 -1.97
CA GLU A 49 1.83 -15.03 -0.56
C GLU A 49 2.96 -14.40 0.26
N PRO A 50 2.67 -13.40 1.12
CA PRO A 50 3.71 -12.77 1.91
C PRO A 50 4.31 -13.77 2.92
N PRO A 51 5.65 -13.91 3.00
CA PRO A 51 6.30 -14.64 4.09
C PRO A 51 5.84 -14.16 5.48
N HIS A 52 6.01 -15.00 6.50
CA HIS A 52 5.48 -14.74 7.84
C HIS A 52 5.72 -13.30 8.33
N ARG A 53 4.63 -12.68 8.82
CA ARG A 53 4.46 -11.24 9.15
C ARG A 53 5.62 -10.56 9.89
N TYR A 54 6.39 -11.31 10.67
CA TYR A 54 7.50 -10.79 11.47
C TYR A 54 8.65 -10.17 10.65
N HIS A 55 8.79 -10.52 9.37
CA HIS A 55 9.86 -9.97 8.53
C HIS A 55 9.48 -8.64 7.83
N PHE A 56 8.19 -8.37 7.66
CA PHE A 56 7.72 -7.23 6.88
C PHE A 56 7.77 -5.92 7.65
N ILE A 57 7.37 -5.92 8.93
CA ILE A 57 7.36 -4.71 9.73
C ILE A 57 8.79 -4.15 9.85
N ARG A 58 9.79 -5.00 10.10
CA ARG A 58 11.16 -4.53 10.26
C ARG A 58 11.78 -4.04 8.96
N ARG A 59 11.55 -4.73 7.82
CA ARG A 59 12.07 -4.30 6.52
C ARG A 59 11.40 -3.04 5.98
N LEU A 60 10.09 -2.88 6.19
CA LEU A 60 9.37 -1.69 5.74
C LEU A 60 9.89 -0.43 6.44
N TRP A 61 10.22 -0.54 7.73
CA TRP A 61 10.82 0.56 8.48
C TRP A 61 12.25 0.88 8.03
N ASP A 62 13.11 -0.13 7.84
CA ASP A 62 14.49 0.08 7.35
C ASP A 62 14.51 0.75 5.97
N VAL A 63 13.70 0.27 5.01
CA VAL A 63 13.62 0.84 3.65
C VAL A 63 13.04 2.26 3.64
N PHE A 64 12.18 2.59 4.60
CA PHE A 64 11.62 3.93 4.73
C PHE A 64 12.60 4.91 5.36
N THR A 65 13.49 4.44 6.25
CA THR A 65 14.54 5.27 6.87
C THR A 65 15.84 5.32 6.07
N ASP A 66 16.11 4.30 5.24
CA ASP A 66 17.28 4.19 4.37
C ASP A 66 16.86 3.57 3.01
N PRO A 67 16.31 4.39 2.09
CA PRO A 67 15.94 3.92 0.77
C PRO A 67 17.19 3.56 -0.03
N SER A 68 17.24 2.35 -0.59
CA SER A 68 18.36 1.92 -1.43
C SER A 68 18.42 2.73 -2.74
N ASP A 69 19.62 3.17 -3.15
CA ASP A 69 19.85 3.90 -4.41
C ASP A 69 19.22 3.23 -5.64
N ALA A 70 19.18 1.89 -5.65
CA ALA A 70 18.56 1.12 -6.73
C ALA A 70 17.03 1.27 -6.76
N LEU A 71 16.39 1.43 -5.61
CA LEU A 71 14.95 1.70 -5.51
C LEU A 71 14.64 3.10 -6.01
N THR A 72 15.44 4.10 -5.62
CA THR A 72 15.30 5.49 -6.09
C THR A 72 15.42 5.56 -7.61
N ALA A 73 16.47 4.96 -8.19
CA ALA A 73 16.67 4.96 -9.63
C ALA A 73 15.54 4.24 -10.41
N ALA A 74 14.99 3.16 -9.85
CA ALA A 74 13.87 2.44 -10.45
C ALA A 74 12.56 3.25 -10.40
N VAL A 75 12.32 4.01 -9.32
CA VAL A 75 11.16 4.90 -9.19
C VAL A 75 11.27 6.07 -10.17
N ASP A 76 12.45 6.68 -10.29
CA ASP A 76 12.69 7.77 -11.25
C ASP A 76 12.48 7.29 -12.70
N SER A 77 13.01 6.11 -13.04
CA SER A 77 12.82 5.50 -14.37
C SER A 77 11.36 5.13 -14.66
N LEU A 78 10.60 4.74 -13.62
CA LEU A 78 9.17 4.45 -13.75
C LEU A 78 8.36 5.73 -14.01
N MET A 79 8.75 6.85 -13.41
CA MET A 79 8.10 8.15 -13.61
C MET A 79 8.38 8.70 -15.02
N GLU A 80 9.63 8.60 -15.48
CA GLU A 80 10.09 9.10 -16.78
C GLU A 80 9.44 8.35 -17.97
N GLY A 81 9.04 7.08 -17.78
CA GLY A 81 8.33 6.30 -18.79
C GLY A 81 6.84 6.67 -19.00
N ASN A 82 6.26 7.53 -18.15
CA ASN A 82 4.84 7.89 -18.22
C ASN A 82 4.58 9.28 -18.86
N ASP A 83 5.62 9.99 -19.29
CA ASP A 83 5.52 11.35 -19.88
C ASP A 83 5.25 11.36 -21.40
N THR A 84 4.91 10.23 -22.01
CA THR A 84 4.43 10.22 -23.40
C THR A 84 2.92 10.39 -23.41
N TYR A 85 2.46 11.63 -23.24
CA TYR A 85 1.16 12.05 -23.74
C TYR A 85 1.25 12.12 -25.27
N ASP A 86 0.58 11.17 -25.94
CA ASP A 86 0.13 11.28 -27.34
C ASP A 86 -1.39 11.12 -27.37
#